data_AF-A0AB38T4J8-F1
#
_entry.id   AF-A0AB38T4J8-F1
#
_cell.length_a   1.000
_cell.length_b   1.000
_cell.length_c   1.000
_cell.angle_alpha   90.00
_cell.angle_beta   90.00
_cell.angle_gamma   90.00
#
_symmetry.space_group_name_H-M   'P 1'
#
loop_
_entity.id
_entity.type
_entity.pdbx_description
1 polymer ?
#
loop_
_entity_poly.entity_id
_entity_poly.type
_entity_poly.pdbx_seq_one_letter_code
_entity_poly.pdbx_strand_id
1 'polypeptide(L)'
;MLARTPFTEIEIEGIGTYRLPNQWQSQRLRRLRGEERHTAVLATGCGMSVRQFNKLPADKQAEVHKAYLALMSPSNVAPLADPVPANTRAIPRGHLSDGQKLAIGRWLLHHKAKLPHGHFGPWVEKQEGLCRSMAHQCMAMARNCYEGTEAAE
;
A
#
# COMPACT_ATOMS: atom_id res chain seq x y z
N MET A 1 -19.80 8.30 -18.68
CA MET A 1 -19.48 7.14 -17.83
C MET A 1 -19.70 7.57 -16.39
N LEU A 2 -20.77 7.13 -15.74
CA LEU A 2 -21.01 7.45 -14.33
C LEU A 2 -19.95 6.73 -13.48
N ALA A 3 -19.19 7.49 -12.70
CA ALA A 3 -18.28 6.95 -11.70
C ALA A 3 -19.10 6.09 -10.73
N ARG A 4 -19.03 4.77 -10.89
CA ARG A 4 -19.73 3.83 -10.03
C ARG A 4 -19.02 3.89 -8.69
N THR A 5 -19.61 4.56 -7.71
CA THR A 5 -19.12 4.55 -6.33
C THR A 5 -18.96 3.09 -5.91
N PRO A 6 -17.80 2.68 -5.39
CA PRO A 6 -17.61 1.30 -4.97
C PRO A 6 -18.60 0.99 -3.85
N PHE A 7 -19.45 -0.01 -4.06
CA PHE A 7 -20.39 -0.46 -3.03
C PHE A 7 -19.58 -1.16 -1.92
N THR A 8 -19.70 -0.69 -0.69
CA THR A 8 -18.96 -1.23 0.48
C THR A 8 -19.74 -2.30 1.24
N GLU A 9 -21.02 -2.46 0.92
CA GLU A 9 -21.99 -3.28 1.64
C GLU A 9 -22.95 -3.95 0.65
N ILE A 10 -23.37 -5.19 0.95
CA ILE A 10 -24.32 -5.95 0.13
C ILE A 10 -25.39 -6.54 1.07
N GLU A 11 -26.67 -6.26 0.80
CA GLU A 11 -27.77 -6.89 1.51
C GLU A 11 -27.95 -8.34 1.07
N ILE A 12 -28.09 -9.23 2.04
CA ILE A 12 -28.36 -10.65 1.84
C ILE A 12 -29.68 -10.98 2.53
N GLU A 13 -30.62 -11.51 1.76
CA GLU A 13 -31.95 -11.84 2.24
C GLU A 13 -31.91 -12.85 3.39
N GLY A 14 -32.54 -12.51 4.52
CA GLY A 14 -32.61 -13.38 5.71
C GLY A 14 -31.35 -13.42 6.59
N ILE A 15 -30.27 -12.73 6.21
CA ILE A 15 -29.02 -12.62 7.00
C ILE A 15 -28.75 -11.17 7.40
N GLY A 16 -29.14 -10.21 6.54
CA GLY A 16 -28.85 -8.80 6.71
C GLY A 16 -27.69 -8.35 5.82
N THR A 17 -26.97 -7.31 6.24
CA THR A 17 -25.95 -6.68 5.40
C THR A 17 -24.58 -7.34 5.60
N TYR A 18 -23.94 -7.72 4.50
CA TYR A 18 -22.55 -8.15 4.48
C TYR A 18 -21.62 -6.96 4.21
N ARG A 19 -20.60 -6.83 5.06
CA ARG A 19 -19.53 -5.83 4.92
C ARG A 19 -18.16 -6.48 5.06
N LEU A 20 -17.16 -5.96 4.36
CA LEU A 20 -15.79 -6.45 4.54
C LEU A 20 -15.28 -6.15 5.96
N PRO A 21 -14.51 -7.07 6.57
CA PRO A 21 -13.91 -6.81 7.87
C PRO A 21 -13.00 -5.58 7.83
N ASN A 22 -13.12 -4.71 8.84
CA ASN A 22 -12.26 -3.53 8.95
C ASN A 22 -10.79 -3.93 9.27
N GLN A 23 -9.89 -2.95 9.31
CA GLN A 23 -8.46 -3.20 9.49
C GLN A 23 -8.12 -3.93 10.80
N TRP A 24 -8.77 -3.56 11.91
CA TRP A 24 -8.64 -4.26 13.19
C TRP A 24 -9.09 -5.72 13.03
N GLN A 25 -10.33 -5.96 12.59
CA GLN A 25 -10.89 -7.30 12.47
C GLN A 25 -10.01 -8.17 11.56
N SER A 26 -9.54 -7.61 10.45
CA SER A 26 -8.59 -8.25 9.54
C SER A 26 -7.28 -8.64 10.23
N GLN A 27 -6.72 -7.79 11.10
CA GLN A 27 -5.51 -8.10 11.85
C GLN A 27 -5.70 -9.26 12.84
N ARG A 28 -6.87 -9.33 13.48
CA ARG A 28 -7.23 -10.46 14.35
C ARG A 28 -7.39 -11.76 13.55
N LEU A 29 -8.02 -11.69 12.39
CA LEU A 29 -8.26 -12.83 11.50
C LEU A 29 -6.97 -13.38 10.88
N ARG A 30 -5.92 -12.56 10.71
CA ARG A 30 -4.59 -13.02 10.23
C ARG A 30 -3.92 -14.04 11.14
N ARG A 31 -4.37 -14.20 12.39
CA ARG A 31 -3.86 -15.23 13.32
C ARG A 31 -4.38 -16.63 12.97
N LEU A 32 -5.52 -16.72 12.29
CA LEU A 32 -6.11 -17.97 11.82
C LEU A 32 -5.49 -18.37 10.47
N ARG A 33 -5.49 -19.66 10.14
CA ARG A 33 -4.91 -20.21 8.91
C ARG A 33 -5.94 -20.99 8.10
N GLY A 34 -5.72 -21.07 6.80
CA GLY A 34 -6.51 -21.92 5.89
C GLY A 34 -8.00 -21.58 5.84
N GLU A 35 -8.83 -22.62 5.73
CA GLU A 35 -10.29 -22.51 5.62
C GLU A 35 -10.94 -21.90 6.86
N GLU A 36 -10.40 -22.15 8.05
CA GLU A 36 -10.91 -21.55 9.29
C GLU A 36 -10.87 -20.02 9.25
N ARG A 37 -9.82 -19.46 8.63
CA ARG A 37 -9.72 -18.02 8.41
C ARG A 37 -10.78 -17.53 7.44
N HIS A 38 -11.02 -18.27 6.35
CA HIS A 38 -12.00 -17.89 5.33
C HIS A 38 -13.42 -17.87 5.93
N THR A 39 -13.81 -18.94 6.61
CA THR A 39 -15.10 -19.02 7.30
C THR A 39 -15.25 -17.92 8.36
N ALA A 40 -14.17 -17.60 9.09
CA ALA A 40 -14.17 -16.51 10.05
C ALA A 40 -14.33 -15.13 9.40
N VAL A 41 -13.77 -14.91 8.21
CA VAL A 41 -13.99 -13.68 7.42
C VAL A 41 -15.47 -13.54 7.06
N LEU A 42 -16.08 -14.60 6.52
CA LEU A 42 -17.50 -14.59 6.12
C LEU A 42 -18.42 -14.34 7.32
N ALA A 43 -18.19 -15.04 8.44
CA ALA A 43 -18.99 -14.86 9.64
C ALA A 43 -18.86 -13.43 10.21
N THR A 44 -17.62 -12.90 10.27
CA THR A 44 -17.34 -11.54 10.77
C THR A 44 -18.01 -10.48 9.91
N GLY A 45 -18.02 -10.67 8.58
CA GLY A 45 -18.64 -9.73 7.65
C GLY A 45 -20.16 -9.64 7.78
N CYS A 46 -20.82 -10.72 8.20
CA CYS A 46 -22.24 -10.73 8.59
C CYS A 46 -22.49 -10.30 10.05
N GLY A 47 -21.45 -9.98 10.84
CA GLY A 47 -21.60 -9.63 12.25
C GLY A 47 -21.97 -10.81 13.17
N MET A 48 -21.71 -12.05 12.76
CA MET A 48 -22.04 -13.25 13.54
C MET A 48 -20.80 -14.09 13.90
N SER A 49 -20.97 -15.04 14.80
CA SER A 49 -19.91 -15.99 15.15
C SER A 49 -19.78 -17.10 14.11
N VAL A 50 -18.59 -17.72 14.01
CA VAL A 50 -18.35 -18.90 13.14
C VAL A 50 -19.33 -20.04 13.47
N ARG A 51 -19.69 -20.22 14.74
CA ARG A 51 -20.67 -21.23 15.16
C ARG A 51 -22.07 -20.94 14.62
N GLN A 52 -22.48 -19.67 14.56
CA GLN A 52 -23.76 -19.28 13.97
C GLN A 52 -23.71 -19.42 12.44
N PHE A 53 -22.60 -19.03 11.82
CA PHE A 53 -22.41 -19.16 10.38
C PHE A 53 -22.50 -20.62 9.92
N ASN A 54 -21.86 -21.55 10.63
CA ASN A 54 -21.91 -22.98 10.30
C ASN A 54 -23.30 -23.62 10.48
N LYS A 55 -24.22 -22.96 11.19
CA LYS A 55 -25.62 -23.40 11.32
C LYS A 55 -26.50 -22.91 10.17
N LEU A 56 -26.01 -22.00 9.33
CA LEU A 56 -26.77 -21.51 8.18
C LEU A 56 -26.90 -22.62 7.13
N PRO A 57 -28.02 -22.66 6.40
CA PRO A 57 -28.16 -23.51 5.21
C PRO A 57 -27.02 -23.26 4.22
N ALA A 58 -26.61 -24.30 3.48
CA ALA A 58 -25.54 -24.20 2.49
C ALA A 58 -25.82 -23.09 1.45
N ASP A 59 -27.07 -22.92 1.04
CA ASP A 59 -27.50 -21.87 0.11
C ASP A 59 -27.19 -20.47 0.65
N LYS A 60 -27.44 -20.25 1.94
CA LYS A 60 -27.17 -18.97 2.61
C LYS A 60 -25.69 -18.73 2.82
N GLN A 61 -24.90 -19.77 3.08
CA GLN A 61 -23.44 -19.66 3.11
C GLN A 61 -22.88 -19.30 1.72
N ALA A 62 -23.45 -19.86 0.65
CA ALA A 62 -23.05 -19.56 -0.73
C ALA A 62 -23.39 -18.12 -1.13
N GLU A 63 -24.55 -17.58 -0.71
CA GLU A 63 -24.91 -16.18 -0.91
C GLU A 63 -23.91 -15.22 -0.23
N VAL A 64 -23.53 -15.50 1.03
CA VAL A 64 -22.51 -14.72 1.74
C VAL A 64 -21.16 -14.78 1.04
N HIS A 65 -20.77 -15.97 0.57
CA HIS A 65 -19.54 -16.13 -0.17
C HIS A 65 -19.55 -15.33 -1.49
N LYS A 66 -20.68 -15.31 -2.20
CA LYS A 66 -20.88 -14.52 -3.41
C LYS A 66 -20.79 -13.02 -3.13
N ALA A 67 -21.39 -12.55 -2.04
CA ALA A 67 -21.29 -11.16 -1.61
C ALA A 67 -19.84 -10.77 -1.28
N TYR A 68 -19.11 -11.63 -0.57
CA TYR A 68 -17.68 -11.44 -0.31
C TYR A 68 -16.86 -11.30 -1.59
N LEU A 69 -17.04 -12.20 -2.56
CA LEU A 69 -16.34 -12.14 -3.84
C LEU A 69 -16.70 -10.88 -4.65
N ALA A 70 -17.96 -10.45 -4.61
CA ALA A 70 -18.39 -9.23 -5.27
C ALA A 70 -17.71 -7.99 -4.67
N LEU A 71 -17.58 -7.90 -3.34
CA LEU A 71 -16.88 -6.81 -2.67
C LEU A 71 -15.36 -6.84 -2.88
N MET A 72 -14.75 -8.02 -2.94
CA MET A 72 -13.32 -8.20 -3.20
C MET A 72 -12.94 -8.08 -4.69
N SER A 73 -13.93 -7.99 -5.58
CA SER A 73 -13.70 -7.88 -7.02
C SER A 73 -12.90 -6.62 -7.34
N PRO A 74 -11.88 -6.69 -8.22
CA PRO A 74 -11.11 -5.53 -8.67
C PRO A 74 -12.00 -4.41 -9.22
N SER A 75 -13.17 -4.75 -9.76
CA SER A 75 -14.14 -3.77 -10.27
C SER A 75 -14.77 -2.89 -9.18
N ASN A 76 -14.77 -3.35 -7.92
CA ASN A 76 -15.23 -2.59 -6.75
C ASN A 76 -14.08 -1.91 -6.00
N VAL A 77 -12.83 -2.26 -6.28
CA VAL A 77 -11.67 -1.51 -5.81
C VAL A 77 -11.42 -0.44 -6.85
N ALA A 78 -12.10 0.71 -6.72
CA ALA A 78 -11.72 1.89 -7.50
C ALA A 78 -10.20 2.06 -7.33
N PRO A 79 -9.42 2.16 -8.42
CA PRO A 79 -8.04 2.59 -8.29
C PRO A 79 -8.11 3.88 -7.48
N LEU A 80 -7.45 3.91 -6.31
CA LEU A 80 -7.14 5.19 -5.68
C LEU A 80 -6.54 6.00 -6.82
N ALA A 81 -7.18 7.13 -7.17
CA ALA A 81 -6.70 8.01 -8.23
C ALA A 81 -5.19 8.06 -8.11
N ASP A 82 -4.48 7.66 -9.18
CA ASP A 82 -3.02 7.61 -9.17
C ASP A 82 -2.56 8.92 -8.51
N PRO A 83 -1.80 8.85 -7.40
CA PRO A 83 -1.32 10.07 -6.78
C PRO A 83 -0.64 10.85 -7.90
N VAL A 84 -1.11 12.09 -8.14
CA VAL A 84 -0.54 13.02 -9.13
C VAL A 84 0.94 12.73 -9.18
N PRO A 85 1.53 12.35 -10.34
CA PRO A 85 2.91 11.92 -10.36
C PRO A 85 3.74 13.06 -9.81
N ALA A 86 4.06 12.99 -8.53
CA ALA A 86 5.18 13.69 -7.98
C ALA A 86 6.32 13.26 -8.89
N ASN A 87 7.16 14.21 -9.30
CA ASN A 87 8.35 13.97 -10.10
C ASN A 87 9.28 13.01 -9.33
N THR A 88 8.87 11.75 -9.25
CA THR A 88 9.36 10.73 -8.35
C THR A 88 10.15 9.79 -9.20
N ARG A 89 11.46 9.80 -8.96
CA ARG A 89 12.36 8.91 -9.66
C ARG A 89 12.09 7.49 -9.17
N ALA A 90 11.75 6.58 -10.07
CA ALA A 90 11.72 5.16 -9.74
C ALA A 90 13.16 4.72 -9.37
N ILE A 91 13.41 4.54 -8.07
CA ILE A 91 14.70 4.03 -7.59
C ILE A 91 14.66 2.51 -7.65
N PRO A 92 15.64 1.85 -8.31
CA PRO A 92 15.64 0.40 -8.40
C PRO A 92 15.69 -0.21 -7.00
N ARG A 93 14.82 -1.19 -6.75
CA ARG A 93 14.80 -1.94 -5.49
C ARG A 93 15.91 -2.99 -5.50
N GLY A 94 16.67 -3.10 -4.41
CA GLY A 94 17.74 -4.10 -4.25
C GLY A 94 19.11 -3.49 -3.94
N HIS A 95 20.17 -4.26 -4.16
CA HIS A 95 21.55 -3.81 -3.92
C HIS A 95 21.98 -2.81 -5.00
N LEU A 96 22.07 -1.54 -4.63
CA LEU A 96 22.53 -0.47 -5.50
C LEU A 96 24.05 -0.54 -5.68
N SER A 97 24.52 -0.49 -6.93
CA SER A 97 25.95 -0.29 -7.22
C SER A 97 26.41 1.11 -6.82
N ASP A 98 27.70 1.30 -6.60
CA ASP A 98 28.23 2.61 -6.19
C ASP A 98 28.03 3.70 -7.24
N GLY A 99 28.08 3.34 -8.54
CA GLY A 99 27.72 4.24 -9.64
C GLY A 99 26.24 4.68 -9.59
N GLN A 100 25.33 3.78 -9.22
CA GLN A 100 23.92 4.12 -9.03
C GLN A 100 23.71 5.04 -7.82
N LYS A 101 24.40 4.77 -6.70
CA LYS A 101 24.36 5.64 -5.51
C LYS A 101 24.86 7.05 -5.82
N LEU A 102 25.92 7.18 -6.63
CA LEU A 102 26.44 8.47 -7.08
C LEU A 102 25.44 9.23 -7.96
N ALA A 103 24.81 8.55 -8.93
CA ALA A 103 23.79 9.16 -9.79
C ALA A 103 22.56 9.63 -9.00
N ILE A 104 22.15 8.85 -7.98
CA ILE A 104 21.08 9.22 -7.05
C ILE A 104 21.51 10.41 -6.19
N GLY A 105 22.73 10.41 -5.65
CA GLY A 105 23.28 11.50 -4.84
C GLY A 105 23.34 12.84 -5.59
N ARG A 106 23.82 12.84 -6.83
CA ARG A 106 23.83 14.03 -7.71
C ARG A 106 22.42 14.55 -7.97
N TRP A 107 21.49 13.65 -8.24
CA TRP A 107 20.08 14.00 -8.44
C TRP A 107 19.44 14.62 -7.19
N LEU A 108 19.73 14.07 -6.00
CA LEU A 108 19.27 14.59 -4.72
C LEU A 108 19.83 15.98 -4.41
N LEU A 109 21.12 16.22 -4.67
CA LEU A 109 21.74 17.53 -4.47
C LEU A 109 21.13 18.60 -5.38
N HIS A 110 20.90 18.27 -6.66
CA HIS A 110 20.26 19.17 -7.61
C HIS A 110 18.82 19.53 -7.20
N HIS A 111 18.04 18.57 -6.70
CA HIS A 111 16.68 18.85 -6.22
C HIS A 111 16.68 19.60 -4.89
N LYS A 112 17.61 19.29 -3.98
CA LYS A 112 17.79 20.03 -2.74
C LYS A 112 18.08 21.51 -2.97
N ALA A 113 18.88 21.84 -3.99
CA ALA A 113 19.20 23.23 -4.33
C ALA A 113 17.99 24.03 -4.83
N LYS A 114 16.98 23.36 -5.40
CA LYS A 114 15.74 23.99 -5.90
C LYS A 114 14.65 24.12 -4.83
N LEU A 115 14.81 23.46 -3.68
CA LEU A 115 13.81 23.43 -2.62
C LEU A 115 14.12 24.48 -1.54
N PRO A 116 13.09 25.15 -1.00
CA PRO A 116 13.27 26.01 0.16
C PRO A 116 13.82 25.25 1.37
N HIS A 117 14.48 25.97 2.27
CA HIS A 117 15.04 25.36 3.48
C HIS A 117 13.95 24.62 4.28
N GLY A 118 14.28 23.43 4.80
CA GLY A 118 13.34 22.57 5.53
C GLY A 118 12.43 21.68 4.68
N HIS A 119 12.23 21.98 3.39
CA HIS A 119 11.32 21.19 2.53
C HIS A 119 11.93 19.90 1.96
N PHE A 120 13.25 19.75 2.06
CA PHE A 120 13.95 18.59 1.50
C PHE A 120 13.57 17.27 2.21
N GLY A 121 13.47 17.27 3.54
CA GLY A 121 13.13 16.06 4.31
C GLY A 121 11.76 15.48 3.93
N PRO A 122 10.68 16.27 4.04
CA PRO A 122 9.34 15.84 3.62
C PRO A 122 9.26 15.46 2.13
N TRP A 123 10.10 16.06 1.28
CA TRP A 123 10.15 15.72 -0.14
C TRP A 123 10.81 14.36 -0.40
N VAL A 124 11.87 14.00 0.35
CA VAL A 124 12.52 12.68 0.27
C VAL A 124 11.57 11.57 0.70
N GLU A 125 10.77 11.79 1.75
CA GLU A 125 9.81 10.78 2.26
C GLU A 125 8.69 10.47 1.26
N LYS A 126 8.41 11.37 0.32
CA LYS A 126 7.45 11.15 -0.77
C LYS A 126 8.02 10.32 -1.93
N GLN A 127 9.33 10.06 -1.95
CA GLN A 127 9.96 9.31 -3.03
C GLN A 127 9.84 7.80 -2.77
N GLU A 128 9.26 7.07 -3.72
CA GLU A 128 9.12 5.62 -3.58
C GLU A 128 10.48 4.91 -3.65
N GLY A 129 10.76 4.06 -2.66
CA GLY A 129 11.99 3.27 -2.60
C GLY A 129 13.22 4.01 -2.05
N LEU A 130 13.07 5.26 -1.58
CA LEU A 130 14.14 6.01 -0.95
C LEU A 130 13.87 6.23 0.55
N CYS A 131 14.74 5.70 1.41
CA CYS A 131 14.72 6.08 2.82
C CYS A 131 15.67 7.27 3.08
N ARG A 132 15.39 8.04 4.14
CA ARG A 132 16.16 9.23 4.50
C ARG A 132 17.64 8.94 4.73
N SER A 133 17.97 7.82 5.38
CA SER A 133 19.35 7.39 5.61
C SER A 133 20.09 7.10 4.30
N MET A 134 19.45 6.39 3.36
CA MET A 134 20.00 6.12 2.03
C MET A 134 20.23 7.41 1.24
N ALA A 135 19.28 8.35 1.30
CA ALA A 135 19.43 9.66 0.64
C ALA A 135 20.67 10.41 1.15
N HIS A 136 20.85 10.47 2.48
CA HIS A 136 22.03 11.09 3.09
C HIS A 136 23.34 10.39 2.69
N GLN A 137 23.36 9.05 2.67
CA GLN A 137 24.53 8.27 2.25
C GLN A 137 24.91 8.55 0.80
N CYS A 138 23.95 8.51 -0.13
CA CYS A 138 24.18 8.81 -1.55
C CYS A 138 24.67 10.25 -1.76
N MET A 139 24.09 11.22 -1.05
CA MET A 139 24.51 12.62 -1.12
C MET A 139 25.92 12.84 -0.57
N ALA A 140 26.29 12.15 0.52
CA ALA A 140 27.63 12.21 1.09
C ALA A 140 28.67 11.63 0.11
N MET A 141 28.38 10.47 -0.49
CA MET A 141 29.24 9.90 -1.55
C MET A 141 29.40 10.86 -2.73
N ALA A 142 28.31 11.48 -3.19
CA ALA A 142 28.35 12.41 -4.31
C ALA A 142 29.11 13.71 -4.00
N ARG A 143 29.08 14.19 -2.75
CA ARG A 143 29.88 15.35 -2.30
C ARG A 143 31.36 15.03 -2.23
N ASN A 144 31.72 13.90 -1.62
CA ASN A 144 33.12 13.50 -1.47
C ASN A 144 33.80 13.21 -2.82
N CYS A 145 33.05 12.71 -3.81
CA CYS A 145 33.55 12.57 -5.18
C CYS A 145 33.70 13.90 -5.96
N TYR A 146 33.09 14.99 -5.49
CA TYR A 146 33.25 16.33 -6.09
C TYR A 146 34.47 17.05 -5.48
N GLU A 147 34.69 16.89 -4.16
CA GLU A 147 35.84 17.45 -3.45
C GLU A 147 37.17 16.79 -3.91
N GLY A 148 37.14 15.52 -4.32
CA GLY A 148 38.32 14.84 -4.88
C GLY A 148 38.73 15.28 -6.29
N THR A 149 37.90 16.06 -7.00
CA THR A 149 38.23 16.64 -8.30
C THR A 149 38.74 18.08 -8.23
N GLU A 150 38.58 18.77 -7.10
CA GLU A 150 39.09 20.14 -6.88
C GLU A 150 40.44 20.18 -6.15
N ALA A 151 40.92 19.04 -5.62
CA ALA A 151 42.20 18.94 -4.90
C ALA A 151 43.39 18.45 -5.78
N ALA A 152 43.24 18.51 -7.11
CA ALA A 152 44.23 18.03 -8.09
C ALA A 152 44.63 19.12 -9.10
N GLU A 153 44.71 20.38 -8.66
CA GLU A 153 45.46 21.47 -9.33
C GLU A 153 46.59 21.97 -8.43
#